data_AF-A0A8T9Q5S1-F1
#
_entry.id   AF-A0A8T9Q5S1-F1
#
_cell.length_a   1.000
_cell.length_b   1.000
_cell.length_c   1.000
_cell.angle_alpha   90.00
_cell.angle_beta   90.00
_cell.angle_gamma   90.00
#
_symmetry.space_group_name_H-M   'P 1'
#
loop_
_entity.id
_entity.type
_entity.pdbx_description
1 polymer ?
#
loop_
_entity_poly.entity_id
_entity_poly.type
_entity_poly.pdbx_seq_one_letter_code
_entity_poly.pdbx_strand_id
1 'polypeptide(L)'
;MANLRKAQANGGHEAIRGMEKVVVLAIIDEAWTKHLRAMDDLKQVVQNAVYEQKDPLLVYKFESFELFKQMIGKVNEETVSFLFKADVPMNQEAGHTDEVEYFVEDELPAPAPAPKLKAQKEVSSVSLGAGPEDMGPADVPVAEKQVPVRSQKVANRNEKVNVQYMDGRIVRDVKYKSVEDDLLNERCVLVD
;
A
#
# COMPACT_ATOMS: atom_id res chain seq x y z
N MET A 1 21.95 -10.86 -0.69
CA MET A 1 21.96 -12.28 -1.10
C MET A 1 23.40 -12.79 -1.00
N ALA A 2 23.69 -13.69 -0.05
CA ALA A 2 25.04 -14.26 0.14
C ALA A 2 25.35 -15.27 -0.99
N ASN A 3 26.60 -15.34 -1.47
CA ASN A 3 26.98 -16.33 -2.48
C ASN A 3 27.15 -17.69 -1.80
N LEU A 4 26.18 -18.59 -2.02
CA LEU A 4 26.16 -19.90 -1.35
C LEU A 4 27.44 -20.73 -1.60
N ARG A 5 27.99 -20.69 -2.82
CA ARG A 5 29.26 -21.37 -3.15
C ARG A 5 30.45 -20.85 -2.33
N LYS A 6 30.52 -19.54 -2.11
CA LYS A 6 31.60 -18.94 -1.31
C LYS A 6 31.36 -19.14 0.18
N ALA A 7 30.11 -19.14 0.62
CA ALA A 7 29.75 -19.49 1.99
C ALA A 7 30.15 -20.93 2.33
N GLN A 8 29.93 -21.90 1.43
CA GLN A 8 30.38 -23.28 1.61
C GLN A 8 31.91 -23.38 1.68
N ALA A 9 32.64 -22.65 0.82
CA ALA A 9 34.10 -22.64 0.83
C ALA A 9 34.71 -21.98 2.09
N ASN A 10 34.03 -20.97 2.64
CA ASN A 10 34.47 -20.20 3.81
C ASN A 10 33.83 -20.68 5.11
N GLY A 11 33.35 -21.92 5.21
CA GLY A 11 32.78 -22.46 6.45
C GLY A 11 31.57 -21.69 7.01
N GLY A 12 30.78 -21.05 6.15
CA GLY A 12 29.57 -20.32 6.54
C GLY A 12 29.76 -18.82 6.84
N HIS A 13 30.99 -18.30 6.90
CA HIS A 13 31.24 -16.89 7.23
C HIS A 13 30.53 -15.89 6.31
N GLU A 14 30.40 -16.18 5.02
CA GLU A 14 29.69 -15.28 4.09
C GLU A 14 28.17 -15.27 4.31
N ALA A 15 27.59 -16.35 4.84
CA ALA A 15 26.19 -16.39 5.23
C ALA A 15 25.95 -15.52 6.48
N ILE A 16 26.83 -15.62 7.48
CA ILE A 16 26.78 -14.79 8.70
C ILE A 16 26.89 -13.31 8.33
N ARG A 17 27.85 -12.93 7.48
CA ARG A 17 28.00 -11.55 7.00
C ARG A 17 26.78 -11.04 6.24
N GLY A 18 26.14 -11.91 5.48
CA GLY A 18 24.88 -11.60 4.79
C GLY A 18 23.75 -11.34 5.77
N MET A 19 23.63 -12.17 6.81
CA MET A 19 22.66 -12.03 7.89
C MET A 19 22.88 -10.74 8.68
N GLU A 20 24.10 -10.47 9.13
CA GLU A 20 24.49 -9.23 9.83
C GLU A 20 24.01 -7.99 9.06
N LYS A 21 24.29 -7.93 7.76
CA LYS A 21 23.90 -6.80 6.93
C LYS A 21 22.38 -6.62 6.85
N VAL A 22 21.65 -7.73 6.68
CA VAL A 22 20.18 -7.69 6.58
C VAL A 22 19.57 -7.22 7.89
N VAL A 23 20.04 -7.75 9.01
CA VAL A 23 19.58 -7.41 10.35
C VAL A 23 19.84 -5.95 10.67
N VAL A 24 21.08 -5.47 10.46
CA VAL A 24 21.44 -4.08 10.74
C VAL A 24 20.57 -3.12 9.93
N LEU A 25 20.34 -3.43 8.65
CA LEU A 25 19.46 -2.61 7.80
C LEU A 25 18.01 -2.62 8.31
N ALA A 26 17.49 -3.76 8.76
CA ALA A 26 16.14 -3.86 9.32
C ALA A 26 16.00 -3.02 10.60
N ILE A 27 16.98 -3.08 11.51
CA ILE A 27 16.98 -2.29 12.75
C ILE A 27 17.02 -0.79 12.44
N ILE A 28 17.87 -0.37 11.49
CA ILE A 28 17.95 1.05 11.09
C ILE A 28 16.63 1.53 10.51
N ASP A 29 15.98 0.75 9.64
CA ASP A 29 14.72 1.13 9.00
C ASP A 29 13.58 1.26 10.01
N GLU A 30 13.51 0.33 10.98
CA GLU A 30 12.54 0.40 12.07
C GLU A 30 12.78 1.62 12.97
N ALA A 31 14.03 1.87 13.38
CA ALA A 31 14.39 3.00 14.21
C ALA A 31 14.12 4.34 13.50
N TRP A 32 14.43 4.42 12.21
CA TRP A 32 14.19 5.60 11.39
C TRP A 32 12.70 5.90 11.24
N THR A 33 11.87 4.87 10.99
CA THR A 33 10.42 5.03 10.89
C THR A 33 9.82 5.54 12.21
N LYS A 34 10.29 5.02 13.35
CA LYS A 34 9.88 5.50 14.68
C LYS A 34 10.34 6.94 14.92
N HIS A 35 11.55 7.28 14.50
CA HIS A 35 12.09 8.63 14.63
C HIS A 35 11.31 9.66 13.81
N LEU A 36 10.90 9.33 12.58
CA LEU A 36 10.05 10.20 11.77
C LEU A 36 8.70 10.47 12.43
N ARG A 37 8.06 9.45 13.03
CA ARG A 37 6.83 9.67 13.81
C ARG A 37 7.06 10.59 15.01
N ALA A 38 8.14 10.37 15.76
CA ALA A 38 8.50 11.24 16.88
C ALA A 38 8.78 12.69 16.45
N MET A 39 9.35 12.90 15.26
CA MET A 39 9.54 14.24 14.68
C MET A 39 8.21 14.93 14.35
N ASP A 40 7.26 14.18 13.80
CA ASP A 40 5.94 14.71 13.50
C ASP A 40 5.19 15.11 14.79
N ASP A 41 5.26 14.28 15.83
CA ASP A 41 4.72 14.58 17.16
C ASP A 41 5.40 15.82 17.77
N LEU A 42 6.73 15.89 17.70
CA LEU A 42 7.51 17.03 18.17
C LEU A 42 7.08 18.32 17.47
N LYS A 43 6.84 18.28 16.16
CA LYS A 43 6.39 19.44 15.39
C LYS A 43 5.04 19.97 15.90
N GLN A 44 4.11 19.08 16.27
CA GLN A 44 2.84 19.47 16.87
C GLN A 44 3.03 20.07 18.28
N VAL A 45 3.88 19.47 19.11
CA VAL A 45 4.18 19.97 20.46
C VAL A 45 4.85 21.34 20.42
N VAL A 46 5.79 21.56 19.50
CA VAL A 46 6.48 22.85 19.35
C VAL A 46 5.53 23.96 18.91
N GLN A 47 4.53 23.66 18.06
CA GLN A 47 3.48 24.61 17.71
C GLN A 47 2.65 25.02 18.92
N ASN A 48 2.38 24.08 19.83
CA ASN A 48 1.71 24.37 21.10
C ASN A 48 2.63 25.09 22.10
N ALA A 49 3.95 24.92 22.02
CA ALA A 49 4.91 25.56 22.93
C ALA A 49 5.18 27.04 22.61
N VAL A 50 4.68 27.56 21.48
CA VAL A 50 4.78 28.99 21.09
C VAL A 50 4.23 29.92 22.19
N TYR A 51 3.31 29.44 23.02
CA TYR A 51 2.74 30.21 24.14
C TYR A 51 3.76 30.54 25.25
N GLU A 52 4.92 29.87 25.33
CA GLU A 52 6.00 30.16 26.32
C GLU A 52 6.97 31.28 25.89
N GLN A 53 6.73 31.99 24.78
CA GLN A 53 7.66 33.00 24.21
C GLN A 53 9.06 32.48 23.84
N LYS A 54 9.25 31.15 23.74
CA LYS A 54 10.46 30.56 23.16
C LYS A 54 10.35 30.56 21.65
N ASP A 55 11.50 30.69 20.96
CA ASP A 55 11.54 30.54 19.52
C ASP A 55 11.23 29.07 19.15
N PRO A 56 10.08 28.78 18.52
CA PRO A 56 9.69 27.42 18.17
C PRO A 56 10.70 26.75 17.25
N LEU A 57 11.37 27.51 16.36
CA LEU A 57 12.37 26.96 15.45
C LEU A 57 13.59 26.45 16.23
N LEU A 58 13.99 27.18 17.28
CA LEU A 58 15.14 26.82 18.09
C LEU A 58 14.85 25.59 18.95
N VAL A 59 13.67 25.53 19.58
CA VAL A 59 13.23 24.36 20.36
C VAL A 59 13.17 23.12 19.48
N TYR A 60 12.55 23.22 18.30
CA TYR A 60 12.50 22.11 17.36
C TYR A 60 13.92 21.60 17.01
N LYS A 61 14.85 22.50 16.69
CA LYS A 61 16.24 22.11 16.35
C LYS A 61 16.97 21.39 17.49
N PHE A 62 16.85 21.88 18.72
CA PHE A 62 17.52 21.23 19.85
C PHE A 62 16.89 19.89 20.20
N GLU A 63 15.57 19.84 20.30
CA GLU A 63 14.85 18.62 20.69
C GLU A 63 14.95 17.55 19.61
N SER A 64 14.84 17.93 18.34
CA SER A 64 15.03 17.01 17.22
C SER A 64 16.43 16.39 17.20
N PHE A 65 17.46 17.19 17.49
CA PHE A 65 18.83 16.69 17.58
C PHE A 65 19.01 15.72 18.75
N GLU A 66 18.37 15.98 19.90
CA GLU A 66 18.40 15.06 21.03
C GLU A 66 17.74 13.72 20.70
N LEU A 67 16.56 13.73 20.07
CA LEU A 67 15.87 12.53 19.59
C LEU A 67 16.73 11.74 18.59
N PHE A 68 17.48 12.43 17.72
CA PHE A 68 18.38 11.78 16.78
C PHE A 68 19.54 11.06 17.48
N LYS A 69 20.18 11.70 18.47
CA LYS A 69 21.23 11.06 19.27
C LYS A 69 20.72 9.81 19.99
N GLN A 70 19.53 9.90 20.57
CA GLN A 70 18.89 8.76 21.24
C GLN A 70 18.60 7.61 20.27
N MET A 71 18.11 7.91 19.05
CA MET A 71 17.87 6.91 18.00
C MET A 71 19.16 6.17 17.64
N ILE A 72 20.28 6.89 17.41
CA ILE A 72 21.57 6.27 17.09
C ILE A 72 22.07 5.38 18.24
N GLY A 73 21.92 5.85 19.49
CA GLY A 73 22.26 5.05 20.67
C GLY A 73 21.48 3.74 20.71
N LYS A 74 20.17 3.81 20.47
CA LYS A 74 19.27 2.65 20.44
C LYS A 74 19.62 1.67 19.32
N VAL A 75 19.90 2.16 18.11
CA VAL A 75 20.30 1.31 16.97
C VAL A 75 21.57 0.51 17.31
N ASN A 76 22.56 1.16 17.95
CA ASN A 76 23.79 0.48 18.34
C ASN A 76 23.55 -0.60 19.40
N GLU A 77 22.75 -0.30 20.43
CA GLU A 77 22.40 -1.25 21.48
C GLU A 77 21.62 -2.45 20.92
N GLU A 78 20.58 -2.20 20.12
CA GLU A 78 19.75 -3.23 19.50
C GLU A 78 20.57 -4.11 18.53
N THR A 79 21.44 -3.50 17.73
CA THR A 79 22.32 -4.24 16.80
C THR A 79 23.22 -5.20 17.56
N VAL A 80 23.91 -4.72 18.60
CA VAL A 80 24.81 -5.55 19.41
C VAL A 80 24.02 -6.64 20.13
N SER A 81 22.92 -6.28 20.81
CA SER A 81 22.04 -7.21 21.52
C SER A 81 21.51 -8.31 20.61
N PHE A 82 21.12 -7.97 19.38
CA PHE A 82 20.67 -8.95 18.39
C PHE A 82 21.81 -9.88 17.98
N LEU A 83 22.97 -9.36 17.61
CA LEU A 83 24.12 -10.18 17.17
C LEU A 83 24.58 -11.17 18.25
N PHE A 84 24.48 -10.81 19.53
CA PHE A 84 24.81 -11.70 20.64
C PHE A 84 23.74 -12.76 20.95
N LYS A 85 22.47 -12.47 20.65
CA LYS A 85 21.33 -13.37 20.92
C LYS A 85 20.91 -14.20 19.71
N ALA A 86 21.38 -13.82 18.52
CA ALA A 86 21.05 -14.49 17.29
C ALA A 86 21.69 -15.89 17.28
N ASP A 87 20.87 -16.90 17.48
CA ASP A 87 21.22 -18.29 17.21
C ASP A 87 20.60 -18.72 15.88
N VAL A 88 21.37 -19.44 15.07
CA VAL A 88 20.87 -20.00 13.82
C VAL A 88 20.35 -21.40 14.16
N PRO A 89 19.03 -21.63 14.16
CA PRO A 89 18.51 -22.97 14.41
C PRO A 89 19.07 -23.90 13.35
N MET A 90 19.99 -24.77 13.75
CA MET A 90 20.45 -25.85 12.92
C MET A 90 19.27 -26.81 12.84
N ASN A 91 18.63 -26.91 11.68
CA ASN A 91 17.51 -27.82 11.49
C ASN A 91 18.00 -29.27 11.68
N GLN A 92 17.98 -29.77 12.91
CA GLN A 92 18.33 -31.14 13.27
C GLN A 92 17.13 -32.08 13.10
N GLU A 93 15.98 -31.55 12.68
CA GLU A 93 14.72 -32.30 12.52
C GLU A 93 14.13 -32.09 11.11
N ALA A 94 14.96 -32.26 10.07
CA ALA A 94 14.47 -32.52 8.71
C ALA A 94 13.98 -33.97 8.56
N GLY A 95 13.15 -34.43 9.50
CA GLY A 95 12.50 -35.74 9.53
C GLY A 95 10.99 -35.70 9.22
N HIS A 96 10.45 -34.54 8.89
CA HIS A 96 9.12 -34.40 8.32
C HIS A 96 9.23 -33.65 7.00
N THR A 97 9.40 -34.42 5.93
CA THR A 97 9.01 -33.95 4.62
C THR A 97 7.49 -34.00 4.65
N ASP A 98 6.83 -32.91 5.02
CA ASP A 98 5.42 -32.73 4.65
C ASP A 98 5.42 -32.66 3.13
N GLU A 99 5.08 -33.80 2.55
CA GLU A 99 4.85 -34.01 1.14
C GLU A 99 3.82 -32.97 0.73
N VAL A 100 4.25 -31.96 -0.05
CA VAL A 100 3.29 -31.02 -0.63
C VAL A 100 2.52 -31.83 -1.66
N GLU A 101 1.36 -32.32 -1.26
CA GLU A 101 0.42 -33.04 -2.11
C GLU A 101 0.02 -32.10 -3.25
N TYR A 102 0.62 -32.30 -4.42
CA TYR A 102 0.21 -31.61 -5.63
C TYR A 102 -1.20 -32.11 -5.96
N PHE A 103 -2.21 -31.31 -5.62
CA PHE A 103 -3.55 -31.48 -6.17
C PHE A 103 -3.44 -31.39 -7.70
N VAL A 104 -3.49 -32.55 -8.36
CA VAL A 104 -3.71 -32.62 -9.80
C VAL A 104 -5.10 -32.05 -10.02
N GLU A 105 -5.20 -30.96 -10.77
CA GLU A 105 -6.49 -30.45 -11.25
C GLU A 105 -7.11 -31.51 -12.15
N ASP A 106 -7.92 -32.40 -11.57
CA ASP A 106 -8.80 -33.26 -12.34
C ASP A 106 -9.74 -32.36 -13.16
N GLU A 107 -9.80 -32.68 -14.45
CA GLU A 107 -10.53 -31.98 -15.49
C GLU A 107 -11.97 -31.65 -15.04
N LEU A 108 -12.28 -30.36 -14.89
CA LEU A 108 -13.59 -29.87 -14.48
C LEU A 108 -14.69 -30.43 -15.42
N PRO A 109 -15.75 -31.09 -14.90
CA PRO A 109 -16.83 -31.57 -15.74
C PRO A 109 -17.60 -30.39 -16.34
N ALA A 110 -17.86 -30.46 -17.65
CA ALA A 110 -18.52 -29.40 -18.41
C ALA A 110 -19.87 -28.98 -17.80
N PRO A 111 -20.20 -27.68 -17.77
CA PRO A 111 -21.44 -27.20 -17.14
C PRO A 111 -22.67 -27.63 -17.95
N ALA A 112 -23.67 -28.18 -17.24
CA ALA A 112 -24.96 -28.56 -17.82
C ALA A 112 -25.76 -27.33 -18.30
N PRO A 113 -26.57 -27.45 -19.38
CA PRO A 113 -27.30 -26.32 -19.95
C PRO A 113 -28.42 -25.82 -19.02
N ALA A 114 -28.47 -24.50 -18.83
CA ALA A 114 -29.38 -23.83 -17.92
C ALA A 114 -30.87 -23.94 -18.32
N PRO A 115 -31.80 -24.10 -17.36
CA PRO A 115 -33.23 -24.15 -17.64
C PRO A 115 -33.81 -22.75 -17.88
N LYS A 116 -34.67 -22.62 -18.90
CA LYS A 116 -35.39 -21.38 -19.24
C LYS A 116 -36.58 -21.19 -18.30
N LEU A 117 -36.47 -20.30 -17.33
CA LEU A 117 -37.58 -19.89 -16.47
C LEU A 117 -38.24 -18.62 -17.03
N LYS A 118 -39.54 -18.69 -17.29
CA LYS A 118 -40.37 -17.54 -17.67
C LYS A 118 -40.67 -16.71 -16.43
N ALA A 119 -40.39 -15.41 -16.49
CA ALA A 119 -40.73 -14.47 -15.44
C ALA A 119 -42.24 -14.17 -15.47
N GLN A 120 -42.94 -14.46 -14.38
CA GLN A 120 -44.24 -13.85 -14.09
C GLN A 120 -44.11 -13.06 -12.79
N LYS A 121 -44.41 -11.76 -12.90
CA LYS A 121 -44.26 -10.73 -11.88
C LYS A 121 -45.47 -10.77 -10.95
N GLU A 122 -45.25 -11.02 -9.66
CA GLU A 122 -46.18 -10.60 -8.61
C GLU A 122 -45.39 -9.97 -7.45
N VAL A 123 -45.74 -8.72 -7.17
CA VAL A 123 -45.18 -7.89 -6.11
C VAL A 123 -46.06 -8.12 -4.89
N SER A 124 -45.55 -8.82 -3.88
CA SER A 124 -46.22 -8.95 -2.59
C SER A 124 -45.52 -8.06 -1.57
N SER A 125 -46.09 -6.88 -1.38
CA SER A 125 -45.78 -5.95 -0.30
C SER A 125 -46.19 -6.57 1.04
N VAL A 126 -45.22 -7.09 1.80
CA VAL A 126 -45.42 -7.42 3.21
C VAL A 126 -45.14 -6.18 4.04
N SER A 127 -46.24 -5.62 4.52
CA SER A 127 -46.33 -4.65 5.60
C SER A 127 -46.25 -5.38 6.95
N LEU A 128 -45.33 -4.99 7.82
CA LEU A 128 -45.37 -5.27 9.25
C LEU A 128 -45.44 -3.91 9.96
N GLY A 129 -46.64 -3.62 10.46
CA GLY A 129 -47.04 -2.30 10.94
C GLY A 129 -46.60 -1.97 12.36
N ALA A 130 -46.59 -0.65 12.60
CA ALA A 130 -47.00 -0.03 13.84
C ALA A 130 -47.72 1.27 13.44
N GLY A 131 -48.89 1.54 14.00
CA GLY A 131 -49.56 2.85 13.89
C GLY A 131 -50.22 3.18 15.24
N PRO A 132 -51.03 4.23 15.33
CA PRO A 132 -51.05 5.48 14.54
C PRO A 132 -50.75 6.68 15.46
N GLU A 133 -50.30 7.82 14.92
CA GLU A 133 -50.75 9.18 15.31
C GLU A 133 -49.92 10.28 14.61
N ASP A 134 -50.65 11.01 13.76
CA ASP A 134 -50.60 12.47 13.52
C ASP A 134 -49.25 13.18 13.24
N MET A 135 -49.03 13.53 11.97
CA MET A 135 -48.75 14.90 11.46
C MET A 135 -47.90 14.91 10.18
N GLY A 136 -48.47 15.46 9.10
CA GLY A 136 -47.80 16.30 8.09
C GLY A 136 -46.76 15.66 7.13
N PRO A 137 -46.86 15.89 5.80
CA PRO A 137 -45.78 15.54 4.89
C PRO A 137 -44.65 16.57 5.03
N ALA A 138 -43.54 16.19 5.66
CA ALA A 138 -42.28 16.91 5.52
C ALA A 138 -41.38 16.13 4.55
N ASP A 139 -41.11 16.75 3.40
CA ASP A 139 -40.14 16.27 2.40
C ASP A 139 -38.76 16.09 3.05
N VAL A 140 -38.32 14.83 3.14
CA VAL A 140 -36.92 14.50 3.46
C VAL A 140 -36.26 14.08 2.16
N PRO A 141 -35.26 14.81 1.62
CA PRO A 141 -34.61 14.42 0.39
C PRO A 141 -33.82 13.12 0.61
N VAL A 142 -34.19 12.09 -0.14
CA VAL A 142 -33.51 10.79 -0.18
C VAL A 142 -32.11 11.00 -0.75
N ALA A 143 -31.09 10.75 0.06
CA ALA A 143 -29.69 10.81 -0.36
C ALA A 143 -29.43 9.79 -1.47
N GLU A 144 -29.00 10.29 -2.63
CA GLU A 144 -28.67 9.51 -3.82
C GLU A 144 -27.41 8.67 -3.56
N LYS A 145 -27.54 7.35 -3.67
CA LYS A 145 -26.46 6.39 -3.39
C LYS A 145 -25.43 6.46 -4.53
N GLN A 146 -24.36 7.23 -4.34
CA GLN A 146 -23.27 7.35 -5.31
C GLN A 146 -22.59 6.00 -5.56
N VAL A 147 -22.61 5.56 -6.81
CA VAL A 147 -21.87 4.38 -7.28
C VAL A 147 -20.40 4.73 -7.52
N PRO A 148 -19.45 3.86 -7.13
CA PRO A 148 -18.02 4.17 -7.27
C PRO A 148 -17.59 4.16 -8.75
N VAL A 149 -16.97 5.27 -9.17
CA VAL A 149 -16.38 5.44 -10.51
C VAL A 149 -15.20 4.48 -10.67
N ARG A 150 -15.30 3.57 -11.65
CA ARG A 150 -14.21 2.66 -12.03
C ARG A 150 -13.26 3.39 -12.98
N SER A 151 -12.04 3.69 -12.53
CA SER A 151 -10.99 4.27 -13.36
C SER A 151 -10.40 3.19 -14.29
N GLN A 152 -10.78 3.16 -15.57
CA GLN A 152 -9.99 2.46 -16.58
C GLN A 152 -8.77 3.33 -16.92
N LYS A 153 -7.57 2.84 -16.61
CA LYS A 153 -6.32 3.48 -17.03
C LYS A 153 -6.06 3.14 -18.49
N VAL A 154 -6.15 4.13 -19.38
CA VAL A 154 -6.06 3.94 -20.85
C VAL A 154 -4.60 3.90 -21.35
N ALA A 155 -3.62 4.44 -20.61
CA ALA A 155 -2.19 4.33 -20.97
C ALA A 155 -1.27 4.55 -19.75
N ASN A 156 -0.01 4.08 -19.82
CA ASN A 156 0.98 4.31 -18.79
C ASN A 156 1.60 5.72 -18.90
N ARG A 157 1.95 6.36 -17.78
CA ARG A 157 2.35 7.78 -17.69
C ARG A 157 3.48 8.20 -18.66
N ASN A 158 4.39 7.29 -18.99
CA ASN A 158 5.54 7.57 -19.87
C ASN A 158 5.42 6.91 -21.26
N GLU A 159 4.30 6.29 -21.57
CA GLU A 159 4.03 5.65 -22.86
C GLU A 159 3.96 6.70 -23.96
N LYS A 160 4.44 6.36 -25.16
CA LYS A 160 4.34 7.25 -26.32
C LYS A 160 3.03 6.97 -27.02
N VAL A 161 2.25 8.02 -27.23
CA VAL A 161 0.93 7.95 -27.86
C VAL A 161 0.88 8.89 -29.07
N ASN A 162 0.10 8.51 -30.07
CA ASN A 162 -0.25 9.39 -31.16
C ASN A 162 -1.55 10.11 -30.80
N VAL A 163 -1.57 11.44 -30.91
CA VAL A 163 -2.75 12.26 -30.59
C VAL A 163 -3.19 13.04 -31.80
N GLN A 164 -4.51 13.07 -32.04
CA GLN A 164 -5.14 13.95 -33.03
C GLN A 164 -5.89 15.06 -32.30
N TYR A 165 -5.55 16.31 -32.58
CA TYR A 165 -6.23 17.48 -32.06
C TYR A 165 -7.51 17.78 -32.87
N MET A 166 -8.47 18.49 -32.26
CA MET A 166 -9.73 18.86 -32.94
C MET A 166 -9.54 19.67 -34.23
N ASP A 167 -8.41 20.36 -34.38
CA ASP A 167 -8.03 21.10 -35.58
C ASP A 167 -7.53 20.17 -36.73
N GLY A 168 -7.61 18.85 -36.56
CA GLY A 168 -7.17 17.85 -37.54
C GLY A 168 -5.66 17.60 -37.57
N ARG A 169 -4.88 18.25 -36.70
CA ARG A 169 -3.43 18.05 -36.57
C ARG A 169 -3.13 16.74 -35.85
N ILE A 170 -2.30 15.90 -36.45
CA ILE A 170 -1.84 14.63 -35.87
C ILE A 170 -0.42 14.81 -35.37
N VAL A 171 -0.20 14.63 -34.07
CA VAL A 171 1.13 14.65 -33.45
C VAL A 171 1.45 13.24 -32.98
N ARG A 172 2.54 12.68 -33.52
CA ARG A 172 2.99 11.31 -33.24
C ARG A 172 4.10 11.28 -32.20
N ASP A 173 4.27 10.14 -31.53
CA ASP A 173 5.36 9.86 -30.58
C ASP A 173 5.45 10.83 -29.38
N VAL A 174 4.32 11.33 -28.89
CA VAL A 174 4.30 12.23 -27.73
C VAL A 174 4.14 11.43 -26.44
N LYS A 175 4.86 11.79 -25.37
CA LYS A 175 4.68 11.14 -24.07
C LYS A 175 3.28 11.43 -23.52
N TYR A 176 2.59 10.40 -23.04
CA TYR A 176 1.24 10.48 -22.48
C TYR A 176 1.11 11.58 -21.41
N LYS A 177 2.07 11.72 -20.48
CA LYS A 177 2.09 12.79 -19.47
C LYS A 177 1.96 14.21 -20.04
N SER A 178 2.46 14.46 -21.26
CA SER A 178 2.39 15.79 -21.88
C SER A 178 1.02 16.09 -22.48
N VAL A 179 0.23 15.05 -22.79
CA VAL A 179 -1.08 15.15 -23.46
C VAL A 179 -2.23 14.71 -22.55
N GLU A 180 -1.95 14.26 -21.33
CA GLU A 180 -2.91 13.80 -20.32
C GLU A 180 -3.95 14.88 -19.98
N ASP A 181 -3.51 16.13 -19.81
CA ASP A 181 -4.41 17.27 -19.53
C ASP A 181 -5.26 17.63 -20.76
N ASP A 182 -4.70 17.52 -21.97
CA ASP A 182 -5.43 17.79 -23.21
C ASP A 182 -6.46 16.69 -23.52
N LEU A 183 -6.17 15.43 -23.17
CA LEU A 183 -7.09 14.30 -23.28
C LEU A 183 -8.21 14.39 -22.26
N LEU A 184 -7.91 14.80 -21.02
CA LEU A 184 -8.90 14.98 -19.96
C LEU A 184 -9.87 16.13 -20.28
N ASN A 185 -9.38 17.15 -20.97
CA ASN A 185 -10.17 18.31 -21.43
C ASN A 185 -10.80 18.11 -22.83
N GLU A 186 -10.81 16.89 -23.37
CA GLU A 186 -11.40 16.52 -24.68
C GLU A 186 -10.85 17.29 -25.90
N ARG A 187 -9.66 17.91 -25.79
CA ARG A 187 -9.07 18.71 -26.88
C ARG A 187 -8.31 17.85 -27.90
N CYS A 188 -7.97 16.63 -27.53
CA CYS A 188 -7.34 15.65 -28.40
C CYS A 188 -7.90 14.25 -28.16
N VAL A 189 -7.72 13.38 -29.15
CA VAL A 189 -8.12 11.97 -29.10
C VAL A 189 -6.89 11.12 -29.38
N LEU A 190 -6.75 10.01 -28.65
CA LEU A 190 -5.72 9.00 -28.90
C LEU A 190 -6.03 8.31 -30.24
N VAL A 191 -5.04 8.28 -31.12
CA VAL A 191 -5.07 7.53 -32.37
C VAL A 191 -4.01 6.43 -32.28
N ASP A 192 -4.29 5.27 -32.85
CA ASP A 192 -3.32 4.17 -32.96
C ASP A 192 -2.28 4.49 -34.05
#